data_AF-A0A4P5VDB6-F1
#
_entry.id   AF-A0A4P5VDB6-F1
#
_cell.length_a   1.000
_cell.length_b   1.000
_cell.length_c   1.000
_cell.angle_alpha   90.00
_cell.angle_beta   90.00
_cell.angle_gamma   90.00
#
_symmetry.space_group_name_H-M   'P 1'
#
loop_
_entity.id
_entity.type
_entity.pdbx_description
1 polymer ?
#
loop_
_entity_poly.entity_id
_entity_poly.type
_entity_poly.pdbx_seq_one_letter_code
_entity_poly.pdbx_strand_id
1 'polypeptide(L)'
;MSSARVILAAGLIIGLLGAGIKPLLAQQDPPPPEPRLKNYNPDETTCQGALIRSSFAKNLLPWADQPEPVLASLRQVQAEMTRATLASCVRQNLMTPAQAAALQKELGLGDPPGAETLPQPSGAGAPIRP
;
A
#
# COMPACT_ATOMS: atom_id res chain seq x y z
N MET A 1 50.46 4.72 7.94
CA MET A 1 51.34 4.46 9.11
C MET A 1 50.51 3.65 10.10
N SER A 2 50.37 2.33 9.91
CA SER A 2 51.27 1.24 10.29
C SER A 2 51.50 1.10 11.80
N SER A 3 51.00 0.00 12.38
CA SER A 3 51.68 -0.97 13.28
C SER A 3 50.60 -1.71 14.09
N ALA A 4 50.11 -2.89 13.74
CA ALA A 4 50.74 -4.22 13.70
C ALA A 4 51.33 -4.69 15.04
N ARG A 5 50.75 -5.76 15.62
CA ARG A 5 51.50 -6.84 16.27
C ARG A 5 50.86 -8.21 15.97
N VAL A 6 51.72 -9.04 15.41
CA VAL A 6 51.64 -10.47 15.05
C VAL A 6 52.05 -11.26 16.33
N ILE A 7 51.71 -12.53 16.57
CA ILE A 7 52.51 -13.74 16.21
C ILE A 7 51.84 -15.02 16.77
N LEU A 8 51.58 -15.96 15.84
CA LEU A 8 51.75 -17.43 15.77
C LEU A 8 51.72 -18.38 17.00
N ALA A 9 51.00 -19.51 16.83
CA ALA A 9 51.54 -20.90 16.73
C ALA A 9 50.35 -21.86 16.43
N ALA A 10 50.25 -22.53 15.27
CA ALA A 10 50.98 -23.71 14.77
C ALA A 10 50.52 -25.07 15.35
N GLY A 11 50.08 -25.99 14.48
CA GLY A 11 49.83 -27.42 14.75
C GLY A 11 48.55 -27.93 14.09
N LEU A 12 48.47 -28.09 12.77
CA LEU A 12 48.82 -29.29 11.97
C LEU A 12 48.19 -30.61 12.47
N ILE A 13 47.07 -31.03 11.86
CA ILE A 13 46.79 -32.45 11.59
C ILE A 13 46.39 -32.57 10.12
N ILE A 14 47.28 -33.20 9.35
CA ILE A 14 47.04 -33.69 7.99
C ILE A 14 46.51 -35.13 8.11
N GLY A 15 45.47 -35.42 7.34
CA GLY A 15 45.17 -36.77 6.86
C GLY A 15 43.76 -37.26 7.19
N LEU A 16 42.89 -37.33 6.20
CA LEU A 16 42.73 -38.56 5.40
C LEU A 16 41.85 -38.31 4.18
N LEU A 17 42.08 -39.17 3.19
CA LEU A 17 41.57 -39.20 1.84
C LEU A 17 40.03 -39.14 1.71
N GLY A 18 39.58 -38.43 0.68
CA GLY A 18 38.67 -38.99 -0.31
C GLY A 18 37.20 -39.19 0.08
N ALA A 19 36.39 -38.14 -0.08
CA ALA A 19 35.02 -38.26 -0.57
C ALA A 19 34.61 -36.93 -1.19
N GLY A 20 34.08 -36.98 -2.42
CA GLY A 20 33.88 -35.83 -3.30
C GLY A 20 33.11 -34.68 -2.67
N ILE A 21 33.65 -33.48 -2.82
CA ILE A 21 32.91 -32.24 -2.61
C ILE A 21 31.88 -32.17 -3.75
N LYS A 22 30.67 -32.68 -3.52
CA LYS A 22 29.53 -32.32 -4.36
C LYS A 22 29.31 -30.83 -4.14
N PRO A 23 29.26 -29.99 -5.19
CA PRO A 23 28.84 -28.62 -5.01
C PRO A 23 27.44 -28.67 -4.39
N LEU A 24 27.31 -28.12 -3.19
CA LEU A 24 26.01 -27.83 -2.62
C LEU A 24 25.40 -26.78 -3.54
N LEU A 25 24.68 -27.24 -4.56
CA LEU A 25 23.75 -26.39 -5.30
C LEU A 25 22.87 -25.78 -4.22
N ALA A 26 23.02 -24.47 -3.99
CA ALA A 26 22.08 -23.70 -3.21
C ALA A 26 20.71 -23.98 -3.86
N GLN A 27 19.93 -24.84 -3.21
CA GLN A 27 18.57 -25.10 -3.62
C GLN A 27 17.89 -23.75 -3.49
N GLN A 28 17.57 -23.12 -4.63
CA GLN A 28 16.81 -21.88 -4.61
C GLN A 28 15.45 -22.26 -4.04
N ASP A 29 15.25 -21.93 -2.76
CA ASP A 29 13.94 -22.02 -2.15
C ASP A 29 12.96 -21.28 -3.07
N PRO A 30 11.79 -21.86 -3.37
CA PRO A 30 10.79 -21.19 -4.17
C PRO A 30 10.50 -19.81 -3.56
N PRO A 31 10.29 -18.77 -4.39
CA PRO A 31 10.02 -17.45 -3.87
C PRO A 31 8.86 -17.53 -2.87
N PRO A 32 8.96 -16.83 -1.72
CA PRO A 32 7.91 -16.83 -0.72
C PRO A 32 6.57 -16.52 -1.40
N PRO A 33 5.49 -17.25 -1.08
CA PRO A 33 4.20 -16.98 -1.68
C PRO A 33 3.81 -15.52 -1.42
N GLU A 34 3.34 -14.85 -2.47
CA GLU A 34 2.95 -13.44 -2.35
C GLU A 34 1.86 -13.28 -1.27
N PRO A 35 1.98 -12.28 -0.38
CA PRO A 35 0.95 -12.00 0.61
C PRO A 35 -0.39 -11.75 -0.08
N ARG A 36 -1.40 -12.58 0.21
CA ARG A 36 -2.76 -12.29 -0.25
C ARG A 36 -3.31 -11.11 0.55
N LEU A 37 -3.24 -9.92 -0.04
CA LEU A 37 -3.87 -8.73 0.50
C LEU A 37 -5.39 -8.96 0.57
N LYS A 38 -5.93 -9.02 1.79
CA LYS A 38 -7.38 -9.07 2.00
C LYS A 38 -7.94 -7.69 1.73
N ASN A 39 -8.44 -7.49 0.51
CA ASN A 39 -9.12 -6.24 0.16
C ASN A 39 -10.34 -6.07 1.08
N TYR A 40 -10.42 -4.91 1.73
CA TYR A 40 -11.59 -4.55 2.53
C TYR A 40 -12.80 -4.42 1.60
N ASN A 41 -13.86 -5.17 1.93
CA ASN A 41 -15.15 -5.12 1.26
C ASN A 41 -16.10 -4.31 2.14
N PRO A 42 -16.41 -3.05 1.82
CA PRO A 42 -17.38 -2.27 2.59
C PRO A 42 -18.74 -2.96 2.52
N ASP A 43 -19.32 -3.22 3.68
CA ASP A 43 -20.68 -3.71 3.80
C ASP A 43 -21.70 -2.58 3.53
N GLU A 44 -22.97 -2.94 3.35
CA GLU A 44 -24.07 -2.00 3.06
C GLU A 44 -24.16 -0.85 4.08
N THR A 45 -23.80 -1.08 5.34
CA THR A 45 -23.89 -0.05 6.38
C THR A 45 -22.81 1.02 6.21
N THR A 46 -21.63 0.62 5.72
CA THR A 46 -20.49 1.50 5.47
C THR A 46 -20.79 2.54 4.38
N CYS A 47 -21.63 2.18 3.40
CA CYS A 47 -22.00 3.06 2.29
C CYS A 47 -23.24 3.94 2.57
N GLN A 48 -23.79 3.93 3.78
CA GLN A 48 -24.90 4.82 4.13
C GLN A 48 -24.41 6.27 4.24
N GLY A 49 -25.06 7.17 3.50
CA GLY A 49 -24.67 8.58 3.49
C GLY A 49 -24.67 9.23 4.88
N ALA A 50 -25.60 8.85 5.77
CA ALA A 50 -25.62 9.34 7.15
C ALA A 50 -24.36 8.95 7.94
N LEU A 51 -23.90 7.70 7.78
CA LEU A 51 -22.68 7.23 8.42
C LEU A 51 -21.45 7.95 7.88
N ILE A 52 -21.35 8.12 6.56
CA ILE A 52 -20.26 8.84 5.90
C ILE A 52 -20.19 10.29 6.41
N ARG A 53 -21.32 11.01 6.48
CA ARG A 53 -21.36 12.38 7.06
C ARG A 53 -20.87 12.40 8.50
N SER A 54 -21.39 11.50 9.32
CA SER A 54 -21.05 11.47 10.74
C SER A 54 -19.57 11.15 10.96
N SER A 55 -19.00 10.27 10.14
CA SER A 55 -17.59 9.90 10.19
C SER A 55 -16.72 11.05 9.71
N PHE A 56 -17.09 11.70 8.60
CA PHE A 56 -16.40 12.89 8.10
C PHE A 56 -16.33 14.00 9.16
N ALA A 57 -17.42 14.29 9.86
CA ALA A 57 -17.42 15.30 10.91
C ALA A 57 -16.54 14.92 12.12
N LYS A 58 -16.42 13.63 12.44
CA LYS A 58 -15.71 13.14 13.64
C LYS A 58 -14.25 12.84 13.40
N ASN A 59 -13.87 12.52 12.17
CA ASN A 59 -12.55 12.01 11.81
C ASN A 59 -11.41 12.99 12.05
N LEU A 60 -11.65 14.27 12.29
CA LEU A 60 -10.59 15.22 12.67
C LEU A 60 -10.65 15.67 14.12
N LEU A 61 -11.69 15.29 14.89
CA LEU A 61 -11.84 15.69 16.29
C LEU A 61 -10.63 15.33 17.16
N PRO A 62 -10.01 14.14 17.04
CA PRO A 62 -8.82 13.80 17.84
C PRO A 62 -7.60 14.69 17.58
N TRP A 63 -7.58 15.42 16.46
CA TRP A 63 -6.46 16.27 16.04
C TRP A 63 -6.80 17.76 16.11
N ALA A 64 -7.88 18.14 16.80
CA ALA A 64 -8.35 19.53 16.85
C ALA A 64 -7.36 20.52 17.50
N ASP A 65 -6.38 20.02 18.25
CA ASP A 65 -5.31 20.79 18.90
C ASP A 65 -4.10 21.03 18.00
N GLN A 66 -4.07 20.44 16.80
CA GLN A 66 -2.93 20.55 15.90
C GLN A 66 -2.83 21.93 15.25
N PRO A 67 -1.62 22.37 14.88
CA PRO A 67 -1.44 23.62 14.13
C PRO A 67 -2.18 23.63 12.79
N GLU A 68 -2.61 24.81 12.35
CA GLU A 68 -3.36 24.99 11.09
C GLU A 68 -2.73 24.32 9.85
N PRO A 69 -1.40 24.36 9.62
CA PRO A 69 -0.81 23.66 8.48
C PRO A 69 -1.02 22.15 8.50
N VAL A 70 -1.02 21.55 9.70
CA VAL A 70 -1.28 20.11 9.88
C VAL A 70 -2.76 19.83 9.66
N LEU A 71 -3.66 20.64 10.25
CA LEU A 71 -5.09 20.52 10.04
C LEU A 71 -5.50 20.67 8.58
N ALA A 72 -4.85 21.57 7.83
CA ALA A 72 -5.08 21.73 6.40
C ALA A 72 -4.69 20.47 5.62
N SER A 73 -3.53 19.88 5.95
CA SER A 73 -3.07 18.63 5.33
C SER A 73 -4.01 17.46 5.67
N LEU A 74 -4.45 17.35 6.93
CA LEU A 74 -5.40 16.31 7.35
C LEU A 74 -6.76 16.47 6.66
N ARG A 75 -7.25 17.70 6.44
CA ARG A 75 -8.47 17.95 5.66
C ARG A 75 -8.34 17.48 4.20
N GLN A 76 -7.17 17.65 3.59
CA GLN A 76 -6.91 17.13 2.24
C GLN A 76 -6.96 15.61 2.21
N VAL A 77 -6.24 14.94 3.12
CA VAL A 77 -6.24 13.48 3.24
C VAL A 77 -7.65 12.95 3.50
N GLN A 78 -8.39 13.59 4.41
CA GLN A 78 -9.78 13.23 4.70
C GLN A 78 -10.67 13.31 3.45
N ALA A 79 -10.50 14.36 2.64
CA ALA A 79 -11.26 14.53 1.40
C ALA A 79 -10.93 13.43 0.38
N GLU A 80 -9.65 13.09 0.21
CA GLU A 80 -9.21 12.00 -0.67
C GLU A 80 -9.78 10.65 -0.26
N MET A 81 -9.64 10.30 1.02
CA MET A 81 -10.19 9.06 1.56
C MET A 81 -11.70 8.99 1.36
N THR A 82 -12.41 10.10 1.60
CA THR A 82 -13.87 10.14 1.44
C THR A 82 -14.27 9.97 -0.02
N ARG A 83 -13.58 10.62 -0.96
CA ARG A 83 -13.82 10.41 -2.41
C ARG A 83 -13.57 8.96 -2.83
N ALA A 84 -12.49 8.35 -2.35
CA ALA A 84 -12.17 6.95 -2.62
C ALA A 84 -13.25 5.99 -2.08
N THR A 85 -13.74 6.24 -0.86
CA THR A 85 -14.86 5.49 -0.27
C THR A 85 -16.11 5.58 -1.12
N LEU A 86 -16.51 6.78 -1.53
CA LEU A 86 -17.70 6.98 -2.37
C LEU A 86 -17.55 6.29 -3.73
N ALA A 87 -16.39 6.39 -4.37
CA ALA A 87 -16.11 5.68 -5.60
C ALA A 87 -16.21 4.15 -5.41
N SER A 88 -15.71 3.63 -4.28
CA SER A 88 -15.80 2.20 -3.97
C SER A 88 -17.24 1.74 -3.75
N CYS A 89 -18.05 2.52 -3.04
CA CYS A 89 -19.48 2.25 -2.82
C CYS A 89 -20.26 2.21 -4.15
N VAL A 90 -19.94 3.11 -5.08
CA VAL A 90 -20.56 3.12 -6.42
C VAL A 90 -20.15 1.88 -7.22
N ARG A 91 -18.86 1.53 -7.27
CA ARG A 91 -18.39 0.33 -7.98
C ARG A 91 -19.04 -0.97 -7.50
N GLN A 92 -19.45 -1.00 -6.23
CA GLN A 92 -20.07 -2.16 -5.60
C GLN A 92 -21.59 -2.14 -5.65
N ASN A 93 -22.19 -1.15 -6.33
CA ASN A 93 -23.64 -0.94 -6.41
C ASN A 93 -24.33 -0.71 -5.06
N LEU A 94 -23.57 -0.29 -4.04
CA LEU A 94 -24.08 0.05 -2.71
C LEU A 94 -24.56 1.51 -2.62
N MET A 95 -24.23 2.32 -3.63
CA MET A 95 -24.65 3.71 -3.78
C MET A 95 -24.76 4.08 -5.26
N THR A 96 -25.75 4.88 -5.64
CA THR A 96 -25.84 5.39 -7.02
C THR A 96 -24.80 6.50 -7.27
N PRO A 97 -24.33 6.70 -8.52
CA PRO A 97 -23.44 7.80 -8.85
C PRO A 97 -24.01 9.18 -8.47
N ALA A 98 -25.33 9.37 -8.61
CA ALA A 98 -26.00 10.61 -8.26
C ALA A 98 -25.99 10.88 -6.74
N GLN A 99 -26.21 9.85 -5.92
CA GLN A 99 -26.11 9.97 -4.46
C GLN A 99 -24.68 10.29 -4.02
N ALA A 100 -23.67 9.65 -4.64
CA ALA A 100 -22.27 9.90 -4.36
C ALA A 100 -21.88 11.35 -4.71
N ALA A 101 -22.27 11.84 -5.88
CA ALA A 101 -21.99 13.22 -6.31
C ALA A 101 -22.69 14.26 -5.43
N ALA A 102 -23.94 14.01 -5.04
CA ALA A 102 -24.66 14.88 -4.11
C ALA A 102 -23.94 14.97 -2.75
N LEU A 103 -23.45 13.83 -2.24
CA LEU A 103 -22.73 13.78 -0.97
C LEU A 103 -21.34 14.43 -1.07
N GLN A 104 -20.61 14.27 -2.17
CA GLN A 104 -19.34 14.99 -2.40
C GLN A 104 -19.55 16.51 -2.37
N LYS A 105 -20.61 17.00 -3.02
CA LYS A 105 -20.96 18.41 -3.03
C LYS A 105 -21.35 18.91 -1.63
N GLU A 106 -22.16 18.15 -0.91
CA GLU A 106 -22.56 18.47 0.47
C GLU A 106 -21.35 18.60 1.41
N LEU A 107 -20.39 17.69 1.28
CA LEU A 107 -19.17 17.66 2.10
C LEU A 107 -18.08 18.64 1.62
N GLY A 108 -18.32 19.39 0.56
CA GLY A 108 -17.36 20.37 0.02
C GLY A 108 -16.08 19.72 -0.54
N LEU A 109 -16.16 18.49 -1.04
CA LEU A 109 -14.98 17.73 -1.46
C LEU A 109 -14.37 18.20 -2.78
N GLY A 110 -15.03 19.08 -3.54
CA GLY A 110 -14.57 19.54 -4.85
C GLY A 110 -14.26 18.39 -5.83
N ASP A 111 -13.66 18.73 -6.96
CA ASP A 111 -13.05 17.72 -7.83
C ASP A 111 -11.75 17.18 -7.19
N PRO A 112 -11.39 15.91 -7.39
CA PRO A 112 -10.14 15.38 -6.86
C PRO A 112 -8.96 16.17 -7.44
N PRO A 113 -8.03 16.67 -6.59
CA PRO A 113 -6.81 17.29 -7.07
C PRO A 113 -6.03 16.24 -7.88
N GLY A 114 -5.69 16.55 -9.12
CA GLY A 114 -5.06 15.59 -10.05
C GLY A 114 -6.03 14.81 -10.95
N ALA A 115 -7.28 15.27 -11.14
CA ALA A 115 -8.14 14.82 -12.25
C ALA A 115 -7.59 15.21 -13.65
N GLU A 116 -6.42 15.85 -13.73
CA GLU A 116 -5.55 15.78 -14.91
C GLU A 116 -5.14 14.32 -15.11
N THR A 117 -5.86 13.65 -16.00
CA THR A 117 -5.62 12.34 -16.61
C THR A 117 -4.26 11.73 -16.25
N LEU A 118 -4.23 10.91 -15.19
CA LEU A 118 -3.17 9.91 -15.07
C LEU A 118 -3.18 9.11 -16.39
N PRO A 119 -2.04 8.91 -17.06
CA PRO A 119 -1.98 8.06 -18.23
C PRO A 119 -2.57 6.71 -17.83
N GLN A 120 -3.70 6.34 -18.42
CA GLN A 120 -4.08 4.93 -18.43
C GLN A 120 -2.87 4.19 -19.01
N PRO A 121 -2.42 3.07 -18.41
CA PRO A 121 -1.48 2.19 -19.08
C PRO A 121 -2.18 1.63 -20.33
N SER A 122 -2.10 2.39 -21.43
CA SER A 122 -2.51 1.98 -22.75
C SER A 122 -1.45 1.07 -23.32
N GLY A 123 -1.80 -0.22 -23.42
CA GLY A 123 -1.08 -1.19 -24.22
C GLY A 123 0.01 -1.93 -23.46
N ALA A 124 0.28 -3.21 -23.71
CA ALA A 124 -0.36 -4.14 -24.61
C ALA A 124 0.12 -5.52 -24.15
N GLY A 125 -0.81 -6.43 -23.84
CA GLY A 125 -0.50 -7.84 -23.84
C GLY A 125 -0.15 -8.23 -25.28
N ALA A 126 1.13 -8.34 -25.59
CA ALA A 126 1.56 -9.00 -26.81
C ALA A 126 1.24 -10.50 -26.65
N PRO A 127 0.51 -11.14 -27.58
CA PRO A 127 0.37 -12.58 -27.56
C PRO A 127 1.74 -13.20 -27.88
N ILE A 128 2.34 -13.87 -26.90
CA ILE A 128 3.46 -14.78 -27.14
C ILE A 128 2.92 -15.94 -27.97
N ARG A 129 3.30 -16.02 -29.23
CA ARG A 129 3.02 -17.15 -30.12
C ARG A 129 4.22 -18.12 -30.03
N PRO A 130 3.98 -19.45 -29.99
CA PRO A 130 5.04 -20.46 -29.89
C PRO A 130 5.96 -20.47 -31.10
#